data_AF-A0A4Z1E4E3-F1
#
_entry.id   AF-A0A4Z1E4E3-F1
#
_cell.length_a   1.000
_cell.length_b   1.000
_cell.length_c   1.000
_cell.angle_alpha   90.00
_cell.angle_beta   90.00
_cell.angle_gamma   90.00
#
_symmetry.space_group_name_H-M   'P 1'
#
loop_
_entity.id
_entity.type
_entity.pdbx_description
1 polymer ?
#
loop_
_entity_poly.entity_id
_entity_poly.type
_entity_poly.pdbx_seq_one_letter_code
_entity_poly.pdbx_strand_id
1 'polypeptide(L)'
;MRAPRTTVAPSPAHDAAPPAPEGPAAFVINPVKVADVDALESYARLTAHELGLPEPLIYRTTVEDPGVGQAQAAMAAGASVVVVAGGDGTVRAVAEALAGSIVPMALIPSGTGNLLARNLDIPVDNLQQQVRTALSGRDMAMDLGWLRTVPPPREPDDADEAPDVDLTGTPAPPREHVFLVMAGLGFDAAMVAGADDELKRRVGWVAYFIVGVRHLHARRTRLALRLGTGDWHQQRVRTLLFANCGRLPAGIVLLPDAEIDDGYLDVAAIDTRGGLIGWASLLGRVMLQGLGWRSRNAYNPSRIEFWRAREIAVRLDEPHAVQVDGDLVGDAIALKVRVQPDGLRVRVRR
;
A
#
# COMPACT_ATOMS: atom_id res chain seq x y z
N MET A 1 2.86 -23.22 -11.63
CA MET A 1 3.27 -24.16 -10.57
C MET A 1 3.29 -23.34 -9.28
N ARG A 2 2.36 -23.57 -8.34
CA ARG A 2 2.41 -22.87 -7.03
C ARG A 2 3.69 -23.33 -6.35
N ALA A 3 4.57 -22.42 -5.93
CA ALA A 3 5.65 -22.78 -5.03
C ALA A 3 5.01 -23.41 -3.77
N PRO A 4 5.51 -24.56 -3.28
CA PRO A 4 4.98 -25.13 -2.05
C PRO A 4 5.14 -24.12 -0.91
N ARG A 5 4.18 -24.11 0.04
CA ARG A 5 4.38 -23.48 1.35
C ARG A 5 5.56 -24.17 2.01
N THR A 6 6.78 -23.68 1.79
CA THR A 6 7.82 -23.88 2.78
C THR A 6 7.34 -23.09 3.99
N THR A 7 6.95 -23.80 5.04
CA THR A 7 6.98 -23.26 6.39
C THR A 7 8.35 -22.63 6.56
N VAL A 8 8.42 -21.31 6.45
CA VAL A 8 9.60 -20.58 6.90
C VAL A 8 9.65 -20.90 8.39
N ALA A 9 10.65 -21.67 8.80
CA ALA A 9 10.95 -21.77 10.22
C ALA A 9 11.04 -20.33 10.74
N PRO A 10 10.40 -20.00 11.88
CA PRO A 10 10.50 -18.66 12.44
C PRO A 10 11.97 -18.27 12.40
N SER A 11 12.24 -17.07 11.89
CA SER A 11 13.59 -16.49 11.87
C SER A 11 14.23 -16.79 13.22
N PRO A 12 15.47 -17.33 13.26
CA PRO A 12 16.11 -17.70 14.52
C PRO A 12 16.00 -16.51 15.47
N ALA A 13 15.54 -16.80 16.69
CA ALA A 13 15.17 -15.85 17.73
C ALA A 13 15.95 -14.55 17.60
N HIS A 14 15.21 -13.47 17.31
CA HIS A 14 15.69 -12.10 17.42
C HIS A 14 16.55 -12.01 18.68
N ASP A 15 17.84 -11.66 18.52
CA ASP A 15 18.54 -10.93 19.57
C ASP A 15 17.56 -9.89 20.12
N ALA A 16 17.39 -9.88 21.45
CA ALA A 16 16.33 -9.12 22.12
C ALA A 16 16.13 -7.78 21.42
N ALA A 17 14.98 -7.63 20.75
CA ALA A 17 14.70 -6.45 19.95
C ALA A 17 15.04 -5.21 20.80
N PRO A 18 15.77 -4.22 20.25
CA PRO A 18 16.14 -3.04 20.99
C PRO A 18 14.89 -2.49 21.69
N PRO A 19 15.01 -2.04 22.96
CA PRO A 19 13.88 -1.59 23.73
C PRO A 19 13.12 -0.53 22.92
N ALA A 20 11.79 -0.63 22.92
CA ALA A 20 10.95 0.33 22.24
C ALA A 20 11.29 1.75 22.74
N PRO A 21 11.33 2.77 21.87
CA PRO A 21 11.63 4.11 22.30
C PRO A 21 10.62 4.58 23.36
N GLU A 22 11.09 5.27 24.40
CA GLU A 22 10.28 5.71 25.55
C GLU A 22 9.87 7.19 25.47
N GLY A 23 10.18 7.88 24.37
CA GLY A 23 9.88 9.29 24.19
C GLY A 23 8.38 9.59 23.98
N PRO A 24 8.03 10.86 23.67
CA PRO A 24 6.64 11.25 23.44
C PRO A 24 6.05 10.53 22.22
N ALA A 25 4.73 10.37 22.19
CA ALA A 25 4.04 10.03 20.95
C ALA A 25 4.09 11.23 20.01
N ALA A 26 4.34 11.01 18.72
CA ALA A 26 4.37 12.07 17.71
C ALA A 26 3.21 11.90 16.74
N PHE A 27 2.37 12.91 16.58
CA PHE A 27 1.25 12.93 15.65
C PHE A 27 1.64 13.66 14.38
N VAL A 28 1.63 12.96 13.24
CA VAL A 28 1.77 13.54 11.90
C VAL A 28 0.38 13.68 11.31
N ILE A 29 -0.12 14.91 11.22
CA ILE A 29 -1.51 15.25 10.91
C ILE A 29 -1.58 15.89 9.54
N ASN A 30 -2.39 15.33 8.66
CA ASN A 30 -2.82 16.00 7.43
C ASN A 30 -4.05 16.87 7.72
N PRO A 31 -3.88 18.21 7.85
CA PRO A 31 -4.95 19.09 8.30
C PRO A 31 -6.10 19.21 7.29
N VAL A 32 -5.88 18.84 6.02
CA VAL A 32 -6.92 18.88 4.97
C VAL A 32 -7.80 17.63 5.03
N LYS A 33 -7.27 16.50 5.51
CA LYS A 33 -7.99 15.23 5.55
C LYS A 33 -8.65 14.96 6.90
N VAL A 34 -8.13 15.51 7.98
CA VAL A 34 -8.71 15.36 9.32
C VAL A 34 -9.85 16.37 9.48
N ALA A 35 -11.05 15.87 9.76
CA ALA A 35 -12.26 16.71 9.86
C ALA A 35 -12.24 17.67 11.05
N ASP A 36 -11.68 17.23 12.18
CA ASP A 36 -11.58 18.02 13.41
C ASP A 36 -10.20 17.79 14.05
N VAL A 37 -9.26 18.65 13.69
CA VAL A 37 -7.87 18.59 14.16
C VAL A 37 -7.78 18.94 15.65
N ASP A 38 -8.58 19.90 16.11
CA ASP A 38 -8.58 20.34 17.51
C ASP A 38 -9.09 19.25 18.45
N ALA A 39 -10.14 18.52 18.05
CA ALA A 39 -10.61 17.35 18.79
C ALA A 39 -9.55 16.24 18.83
N LEU A 40 -8.88 15.96 17.70
CA LEU A 40 -7.80 14.98 17.66
C LEU A 40 -6.67 15.34 18.62
N GLU A 41 -6.18 16.58 18.60
CA GLU A 41 -5.13 17.04 19.50
C GLU A 41 -5.56 17.01 20.97
N SER A 42 -6.80 17.39 21.26
CA SER A 42 -7.38 17.32 22.60
C SER A 42 -7.42 15.88 23.11
N TYR A 43 -7.88 14.93 22.29
CA TYR A 43 -7.90 13.51 22.66
C TYR A 43 -6.50 12.94 22.80
N ALA A 44 -5.55 13.34 21.95
CA ALA A 44 -4.16 12.92 22.04
C ALA A 44 -3.56 13.31 23.40
N ARG A 45 -3.68 14.59 23.79
CA ARG A 45 -3.18 15.09 25.09
C ARG A 45 -3.88 14.45 26.27
N LEU A 46 -5.20 14.36 26.24
CA LEU A 46 -5.99 13.74 27.31
C LEU A 46 -5.60 12.27 27.50
N THR A 47 -5.54 11.51 26.42
CA THR A 47 -5.22 10.08 26.47
C THR A 47 -3.78 9.85 26.88
N ALA A 48 -2.84 10.66 26.42
CA ALA A 48 -1.44 10.59 26.86
C ALA A 48 -1.34 10.83 28.39
N HIS A 49 -2.01 11.86 28.90
CA HIS A 49 -2.07 12.14 30.33
C HIS A 49 -2.69 10.99 31.14
N GLU A 50 -3.83 10.44 30.69
CA GLU A 50 -4.47 9.27 31.33
C GLU A 50 -3.57 8.04 31.39
N LEU A 51 -2.70 7.86 30.39
CA LEU A 51 -1.76 6.74 30.31
C LEU A 51 -0.42 7.03 30.99
N GLY A 52 -0.22 8.24 31.55
CA GLY A 52 1.05 8.65 32.14
C GLY A 52 2.18 8.80 31.12
N LEU A 53 1.85 9.06 29.86
CA LEU A 53 2.82 9.27 28.78
C LEU A 53 3.25 10.75 28.71
N PRO A 54 4.43 11.06 28.14
CA PRO A 54 4.84 12.43 27.88
C PRO A 54 3.87 13.17 26.96
N GLU A 55 3.90 14.51 27.02
CA GLU A 55 3.11 15.39 26.15
C GLU A 55 3.34 15.04 24.66
N PRO A 56 2.29 14.81 23.86
CA PRO A 56 2.44 14.47 22.45
C PRO A 56 3.08 15.59 21.63
N LEU A 57 3.97 15.21 20.71
CA LEU A 57 4.49 16.12 19.68
C LEU A 57 3.49 16.18 18.52
N ILE A 58 3.21 17.38 18.01
CA ILE A 58 2.27 17.58 16.91
C ILE A 58 3.00 18.17 15.69
N TYR A 59 2.93 17.47 14.57
CA TYR A 59 3.48 17.88 13.29
C TYR A 59 2.37 17.91 12.25
N ARG A 60 2.17 19.04 11.58
CA ARG A 60 1.20 19.16 10.47
C ARG A 60 1.94 19.02 9.15
N THR A 61 1.38 18.23 8.23
CA THR A 61 1.93 18.07 6.88
C THR A 61 1.61 19.28 6.02
N THR A 62 2.34 19.45 4.92
CA THR A 62 2.02 20.41 3.86
C THR A 62 1.78 19.67 2.54
N VAL A 63 1.55 20.42 1.46
CA VAL A 63 1.46 19.82 0.12
C VAL A 63 2.83 19.34 -0.35
N GLU A 64 3.87 20.09 -0.03
CA GLU A 64 5.26 19.84 -0.41
C GLU A 64 5.90 18.73 0.41
N ASP A 65 5.49 18.57 1.68
CA ASP A 65 5.92 17.49 2.55
C ASP A 65 4.70 16.78 3.15
N PRO A 66 4.23 15.70 2.49
CA PRO A 66 3.01 15.00 2.85
C PRO A 66 3.17 14.08 4.06
N GLY A 67 4.33 14.06 4.73
CA GLY A 67 4.56 13.28 5.94
C GLY A 67 6.00 12.79 6.17
N VAL A 68 6.88 12.85 5.15
CA VAL A 68 8.23 12.27 5.24
C VAL A 68 9.07 13.06 6.23
N GLY A 69 9.15 14.38 6.07
CA GLY A 69 9.97 15.24 6.92
C GLY A 69 9.43 15.31 8.35
N GLN A 70 8.11 15.30 8.52
CA GLN A 70 7.48 15.26 9.87
C GLN A 70 7.81 13.96 10.60
N ALA A 71 7.74 12.81 9.91
CA ALA A 71 8.10 11.52 10.50
C ALA A 71 9.59 11.43 10.86
N GLN A 72 10.46 11.96 9.99
CA GLN A 72 11.90 12.05 10.29
C GLN A 72 12.18 12.94 11.51
N ALA A 73 11.51 14.10 11.60
CA ALA A 73 11.63 14.99 12.75
C ALA A 73 11.13 14.32 14.04
N ALA A 74 10.03 13.57 13.98
CA ALA A 74 9.51 12.80 15.10
C ALA A 74 10.49 11.72 15.58
N MET A 75 11.11 10.97 14.66
CA MET A 75 12.14 9.99 15.01
C MET A 75 13.36 10.66 15.65
N ALA A 76 13.82 11.79 15.09
CA ALA A 76 14.93 12.56 15.66
C ALA A 76 14.63 13.11 17.07
N ALA A 77 13.36 13.39 17.36
CA ALA A 77 12.89 13.78 18.69
C ALA A 77 12.70 12.58 19.65
N GLY A 78 13.04 11.35 19.22
CA GLY A 78 12.97 10.15 20.04
C GLY A 78 11.55 9.61 20.24
N ALA A 79 10.64 9.84 19.30
CA ALA A 79 9.25 9.44 19.44
C ALA A 79 9.09 7.93 19.74
N SER A 80 8.23 7.60 20.70
CA SER A 80 7.89 6.20 21.05
C SER A 80 6.93 5.55 20.05
N VAL A 81 6.20 6.37 19.31
CA VAL A 81 5.28 5.98 18.24
C VAL A 81 5.06 7.19 17.34
N VAL A 82 4.99 6.96 16.02
CA VAL A 82 4.55 7.96 15.06
C VAL A 82 3.11 7.65 14.65
N VAL A 83 2.18 8.48 15.09
CA VAL A 83 0.74 8.38 14.82
C VAL A 83 0.41 9.19 13.58
N VAL A 84 -0.05 8.53 12.52
CA VAL A 84 -0.39 9.16 11.25
C VAL A 84 -1.88 9.40 11.18
N ALA A 85 -2.29 10.67 11.15
CA ALA A 85 -3.67 11.09 10.94
C ALA A 85 -3.83 11.65 9.53
N GLY A 86 -4.25 10.79 8.59
CA GLY A 86 -4.27 11.16 7.17
C GLY A 86 -4.93 10.13 6.27
N GLY A 87 -4.88 10.42 4.96
CA GLY A 87 -5.27 9.47 3.92
C GLY A 87 -4.10 8.56 3.50
N ASP A 88 -4.36 7.66 2.54
CA ASP A 88 -3.41 6.62 2.12
C ASP A 88 -2.05 7.18 1.66
N GLY A 89 -2.03 8.31 0.94
CA GLY A 89 -0.77 8.96 0.55
C GLY A 89 0.08 9.47 1.72
N THR A 90 -0.54 10.07 2.75
CA THR A 90 0.15 10.48 3.99
C THR A 90 0.66 9.27 4.75
N VAL A 91 -0.14 8.20 4.82
CA VAL A 91 0.27 6.94 5.45
C VAL A 91 1.47 6.32 4.75
N ARG A 92 1.47 6.30 3.41
CA ARG A 92 2.59 5.83 2.59
C ARG A 92 3.86 6.66 2.80
N ALA A 93 3.75 7.99 2.81
CA ALA A 93 4.87 8.90 3.06
C ALA A 93 5.51 8.69 4.43
N VAL A 94 4.70 8.55 5.49
CA VAL A 94 5.22 8.27 6.83
C VAL A 94 5.82 6.88 6.92
N ALA A 95 5.19 5.87 6.32
CA ALA A 95 5.75 4.51 6.29
C ALA A 95 7.09 4.44 5.56
N GLU A 96 7.28 5.23 4.49
CA GLU A 96 8.57 5.37 3.79
C GLU A 96 9.66 5.89 4.73
N ALA A 97 9.36 6.96 5.48
CA ALA A 97 10.30 7.53 6.45
C ALA A 97 10.63 6.56 7.60
N LEU A 98 9.67 5.75 8.03
CA LEU A 98 9.82 4.79 9.12
C LEU A 98 10.40 3.44 8.68
N ALA A 99 10.61 3.23 7.39
CA ALA A 99 11.05 1.95 6.85
C ALA A 99 12.38 1.50 7.50
N GLY A 100 12.38 0.28 8.05
CA GLY A 100 13.52 -0.29 8.78
C GLY A 100 13.77 0.30 10.17
N SER A 101 12.95 1.26 10.62
CA SER A 101 13.06 1.81 11.98
C SER A 101 12.36 0.90 12.99
N ILE A 102 12.79 1.01 14.26
CA ILE A 102 12.14 0.33 15.38
C ILE A 102 10.93 1.11 15.93
N VAL A 103 10.72 2.35 15.48
CA VAL A 103 9.63 3.21 15.93
C VAL A 103 8.34 2.74 15.27
N PRO A 104 7.32 2.32 16.05
CA PRO A 104 6.08 1.85 15.48
C PRO A 104 5.29 3.01 14.86
N MET A 105 4.62 2.70 13.76
CA MET A 105 3.61 3.55 13.14
C MET A 105 2.22 3.21 13.69
N ALA A 106 1.42 4.19 14.04
CA ALA A 106 -0.01 4.00 14.35
C ALA A 106 -0.87 4.78 13.35
N LEU A 107 -2.12 4.35 13.15
CA LEU A 107 -3.02 4.94 12.16
C LEU A 107 -4.24 5.58 12.82
N ILE A 108 -4.53 6.82 12.43
CA ILE A 108 -5.82 7.51 12.60
C ILE A 108 -6.37 7.75 11.19
N PRO A 109 -7.16 6.79 10.67
CA PRO A 109 -7.62 6.83 9.29
C PRO A 109 -8.56 8.02 9.05
N SER A 110 -8.16 8.93 8.16
CA SER A 110 -8.97 10.10 7.78
C SER A 110 -9.14 10.23 6.26
N GLY A 111 -8.77 9.20 5.50
CA GLY A 111 -8.95 9.12 4.06
C GLY A 111 -10.23 8.40 3.63
N THR A 112 -10.50 8.41 2.33
CA THR A 112 -11.61 7.66 1.74
C THR A 112 -11.31 6.16 1.64
N GLY A 113 -10.07 5.79 1.30
CA GLY A 113 -9.65 4.40 1.09
C GLY A 113 -9.35 3.70 2.41
N ASN A 114 -8.43 4.25 3.19
CA ASN A 114 -7.94 3.71 4.46
C ASN A 114 -7.50 2.25 4.30
N LEU A 115 -6.74 1.98 3.24
CA LEU A 115 -6.46 0.64 2.73
C LEU A 115 -5.72 -0.21 3.76
N LEU A 116 -4.65 0.35 4.33
CA LEU A 116 -3.88 -0.34 5.36
C LEU A 116 -4.70 -0.50 6.65
N ALA A 117 -5.36 0.57 7.11
CA ALA A 117 -6.16 0.53 8.34
C ALA A 117 -7.24 -0.57 8.30
N ARG A 118 -7.89 -0.78 7.15
CA ARG A 118 -8.87 -1.86 6.96
C ARG A 118 -8.25 -3.25 6.88
N ASN A 119 -7.03 -3.38 6.36
CA ASN A 119 -6.32 -4.66 6.39
C ASN A 119 -5.86 -5.03 7.81
N LEU A 120 -5.64 -4.03 8.66
CA LEU A 120 -5.28 -4.18 10.07
C LEU A 120 -6.49 -4.19 11.01
N ASP A 121 -7.72 -4.22 10.46
CA ASP A 121 -8.98 -4.19 11.23
C ASP A 121 -9.06 -3.02 12.24
N ILE A 122 -8.45 -1.88 11.90
CA ILE A 122 -8.49 -0.64 12.70
C ILE A 122 -9.86 0.05 12.50
N PRO A 123 -10.58 0.39 13.58
CA PRO A 123 -11.83 1.15 13.50
C PRO A 123 -11.65 2.47 12.75
N VAL A 124 -12.58 2.82 11.86
CA VAL A 124 -12.48 4.03 10.99
C VAL A 124 -13.40 5.18 11.41
N ASP A 125 -14.26 4.97 12.41
CA ASP A 125 -15.37 5.86 12.77
C ASP A 125 -15.40 6.25 14.26
N ASN A 126 -14.35 5.92 15.02
CA ASN A 126 -14.26 6.24 16.46
C ASN A 126 -12.88 6.83 16.81
N LEU A 127 -12.80 8.17 16.81
CA LEU A 127 -11.56 8.91 17.06
C LEU A 127 -10.95 8.61 18.44
N GLN A 128 -11.78 8.54 19.50
CA GLN A 128 -11.31 8.24 20.86
C GLN A 128 -10.65 6.86 20.92
N GLN A 129 -11.29 5.86 20.31
CA GLN A 129 -10.76 4.50 20.26
C GLN A 129 -9.51 4.40 19.40
N GLN A 130 -9.45 5.14 18.29
CA GLN A 130 -8.27 5.22 17.42
C GLN A 130 -7.08 5.80 18.19
N VAL A 131 -7.24 6.94 18.87
CA VAL A 131 -6.19 7.56 19.70
C VAL A 131 -5.75 6.61 20.82
N ARG A 132 -6.69 5.98 21.53
CA ARG A 132 -6.35 5.00 22.57
C ARG A 132 -5.57 3.82 22.00
N THR A 133 -5.95 3.31 20.83
CA THR A 133 -5.23 2.23 20.15
C THR A 133 -3.83 2.67 19.72
N ALA A 134 -3.70 3.88 19.19
CA ALA A 134 -2.42 4.45 18.77
C ALA A 134 -1.43 4.63 19.94
N LEU A 135 -1.92 4.92 21.14
CA LEU A 135 -1.06 5.16 22.30
C LEU A 135 -0.84 3.93 23.19
N SER A 136 -1.75 2.95 23.19
CA SER A 136 -1.70 1.80 24.12
C SER A 136 -1.78 0.42 23.46
N GLY A 137 -1.83 0.38 22.13
CA GLY A 137 -1.93 -0.84 21.34
C GLY A 137 -0.75 -1.81 21.50
N ARG A 138 -0.75 -2.85 20.69
CA ARG A 138 0.38 -3.78 20.56
C ARG A 138 1.08 -3.55 19.23
N ASP A 139 2.39 -3.72 19.23
CA ASP A 139 3.19 -3.61 18.01
C ASP A 139 3.26 -4.97 17.32
N MET A 140 3.21 -4.95 16.00
CA MET A 140 3.50 -6.10 15.14
C MET A 140 4.47 -5.69 14.05
N ALA A 141 5.29 -6.62 13.60
CA ALA A 141 6.09 -6.43 12.40
C ALA A 141 5.18 -6.56 11.16
N MET A 142 5.58 -5.86 10.11
CA MET A 142 4.86 -5.81 8.86
C MET A 142 5.88 -5.68 7.74
N ASP A 143 5.69 -6.44 6.67
CA ASP A 143 6.51 -6.34 5.48
C ASP A 143 6.19 -5.05 4.71
N LEU A 144 7.20 -4.54 4.00
CA LEU A 144 7.05 -3.42 3.07
C LEU A 144 7.27 -3.88 1.63
N GLY A 145 6.39 -3.47 0.75
CA GLY A 145 6.60 -3.57 -0.68
C GLY A 145 7.41 -2.39 -1.20
N TRP A 146 8.36 -2.64 -2.09
CA TRP A 146 9.10 -1.60 -2.81
C TRP A 146 8.99 -1.83 -4.31
N LEU A 147 8.67 -0.77 -5.04
CA LEU A 147 8.54 -0.77 -6.49
C LEU A 147 9.47 0.28 -7.08
N ARG A 148 10.39 -0.14 -7.93
CA ARG A 148 11.21 0.74 -8.77
C ARG A 148 10.71 0.70 -10.20
N THR A 149 10.48 1.86 -10.79
CA THR A 149 10.12 2.01 -12.21
C THR A 149 11.33 2.33 -13.06
N VAL A 150 11.27 1.91 -14.33
CA VAL A 150 12.11 2.44 -15.40
C VAL A 150 11.17 3.17 -16.36
N PRO A 151 11.24 4.52 -16.44
CA PRO A 151 10.36 5.29 -17.30
C PRO A 151 10.69 5.04 -18.79
N PRO A 152 9.74 5.28 -19.71
CA PRO A 152 10.05 5.30 -21.14
C PRO A 152 11.07 6.41 -21.47
N PRO A 153 11.80 6.29 -22.60
CA PRO A 153 12.60 7.41 -23.11
C PRO A 153 11.72 8.64 -23.32
N ARG A 154 12.18 9.83 -22.89
CA ARG A 154 11.48 11.10 -23.16
C ARG A 154 11.52 11.41 -24.66
N GLU A 155 10.43 11.94 -25.21
CA GLU A 155 10.46 12.50 -26.56
C GLU A 155 11.22 13.84 -26.55
N PRO A 156 11.89 14.23 -27.65
CA PRO A 156 12.67 15.47 -27.71
C PRO A 156 11.87 16.74 -27.40
N ASP A 157 10.56 16.74 -27.67
CA ASP A 157 9.65 17.88 -27.43
C ASP A 157 9.18 17.97 -25.96
N ASP A 158 9.41 16.94 -25.13
CA ASP A 158 9.16 16.98 -23.68
C ASP A 158 10.33 17.60 -22.89
N ALA A 159 11.34 18.14 -23.58
CA ALA A 159 12.54 18.72 -22.97
C ALA A 159 12.27 20.00 -22.16
N ASP A 160 11.09 20.61 -22.31
CA ASP A 160 10.65 21.78 -21.55
C ASP A 160 10.08 21.42 -20.16
N GLU A 161 9.74 20.15 -19.92
CA GLU A 161 9.52 19.68 -18.54
C GLU A 161 10.87 19.39 -17.90
N ALA A 162 11.25 20.23 -16.94
CA ALA A 162 12.50 20.07 -16.20
C ALA A 162 12.62 18.60 -15.73
N PRO A 163 13.77 17.93 -15.98
CA PRO A 163 13.97 16.61 -15.42
C PRO A 163 13.74 16.66 -13.91
N ASP A 164 13.22 15.59 -13.31
CA ASP A 164 13.29 15.40 -11.86
C ASP A 164 14.78 15.44 -11.50
N VAL A 165 15.27 16.62 -11.18
CA VAL A 165 16.60 16.89 -10.69
C VAL A 165 16.46 17.10 -9.21
N ASP A 166 17.39 16.54 -8.45
CA ASP A 166 17.52 16.96 -7.07
C ASP A 166 17.86 18.46 -7.02
N LEU A 167 17.85 19.05 -5.82
CA LEU A 167 18.21 20.46 -5.59
C LEU A 167 19.64 20.83 -6.08
N THR A 168 20.41 19.86 -6.57
CA THR A 168 21.78 20.02 -7.06
C THR A 168 21.92 19.85 -8.58
N GLY A 169 20.83 19.59 -9.31
CA GLY A 169 20.84 19.50 -10.78
C GLY A 169 21.29 18.14 -11.33
N THR A 170 21.42 17.11 -10.47
CA THR A 170 21.72 15.74 -10.90
C THR A 170 20.44 15.02 -11.33
N PRO A 171 20.44 14.17 -12.39
CA PRO A 171 19.30 13.33 -12.71
C PRO A 171 18.90 12.53 -11.48
N ALA A 172 17.66 12.70 -11.01
CA ALA A 172 17.19 11.98 -9.84
C ALA A 172 17.37 10.46 -10.09
N PRO A 173 17.91 9.72 -9.12
CA PRO A 173 18.00 8.27 -9.23
C PRO A 173 16.59 7.69 -9.49
N PRO A 174 16.48 6.53 -10.18
CA PRO A 174 15.19 5.90 -10.43
C PRO A 174 14.42 5.77 -9.12
N ARG A 175 13.24 6.42 -9.06
CA ARG A 175 12.44 6.50 -7.85
C ARG A 175 11.97 5.11 -7.44
N GLU A 176 12.25 4.76 -6.20
CA GLU A 176 11.76 3.56 -5.56
C GLU A 176 10.61 3.99 -4.65
N HIS A 177 9.43 3.41 -4.87
CA HIS A 177 8.21 3.76 -4.18
C HIS A 177 7.86 2.65 -3.20
N VAL A 178 7.61 3.00 -1.95
CA VAL A 178 7.03 2.06 -0.98
C VAL A 178 5.55 1.83 -1.31
N PHE A 179 5.06 0.62 -1.08
CA PHE A 179 3.64 0.29 -1.03
C PHE A 179 3.36 -0.63 0.16
N LEU A 180 2.22 -0.41 0.80
CA LEU A 180 1.81 -1.08 2.04
C LEU A 180 0.80 -2.18 1.77
N VAL A 181 -0.03 -2.02 0.74
CA VAL A 181 -1.14 -2.92 0.42
C VAL A 181 -0.88 -3.58 -0.93
N MET A 182 -0.83 -2.80 -2.01
CA MET A 182 -0.70 -3.33 -3.36
C MET A 182 -0.05 -2.35 -4.33
N ALA A 183 0.70 -2.89 -5.29
CA ALA A 183 1.20 -2.20 -6.47
C ALA A 183 0.82 -2.96 -7.74
N GLY A 184 0.91 -2.32 -8.90
CA GLY A 184 0.65 -3.02 -10.16
C GLY A 184 0.54 -2.15 -11.39
N LEU A 185 0.21 -2.80 -12.50
CA LEU A 185 0.02 -2.20 -13.82
C LEU A 185 -1.24 -2.76 -14.49
N GLY A 186 -1.70 -2.06 -15.53
CA GLY A 186 -2.90 -2.44 -16.27
C GLY A 186 -4.20 -1.88 -15.65
N PHE A 187 -4.05 -0.85 -14.81
CA PHE A 187 -5.09 0.12 -14.52
C PHE A 187 -4.85 1.29 -15.45
N ASP A 188 -5.78 1.56 -16.38
CA ASP A 188 -5.64 2.63 -17.35
C ASP A 188 -5.54 3.99 -16.63
N ALA A 189 -4.56 4.82 -17.00
CA ALA A 189 -4.38 6.18 -16.46
C ALA A 189 -5.63 7.05 -16.69
N ALA A 190 -6.37 6.80 -17.78
CA ALA A 190 -7.65 7.45 -18.08
C ALA A 190 -8.71 7.22 -17.00
N MET A 191 -8.60 6.14 -16.21
CA MET A 191 -9.50 5.93 -15.09
C MET A 191 -9.20 6.93 -13.98
N VAL A 192 -7.94 7.07 -13.55
CA VAL A 192 -7.53 7.93 -12.42
C VAL A 192 -7.67 9.42 -12.75
N ALA A 193 -7.44 9.79 -14.01
CA ALA A 193 -7.54 11.18 -14.48
C ALA A 193 -8.99 11.68 -14.65
N GLY A 194 -9.98 10.78 -14.79
CA GLY A 194 -11.36 11.13 -15.17
C GLY A 194 -12.39 11.18 -14.02
N ALA A 195 -11.97 11.08 -12.75
CA ALA A 195 -12.88 11.05 -11.62
C ALA A 195 -12.96 12.40 -10.90
N ASP A 196 -14.11 13.07 -11.02
CA ASP A 196 -14.48 14.22 -10.19
C ASP A 196 -14.19 13.93 -8.71
N ASP A 197 -13.50 14.85 -8.04
CA ASP A 197 -13.14 14.75 -6.62
C ASP A 197 -14.37 14.60 -5.71
N GLU A 198 -15.54 15.03 -6.19
CA GLU A 198 -16.82 14.86 -5.49
C GLU A 198 -17.37 13.43 -5.55
N LEU A 199 -17.13 12.69 -6.65
CA LEU A 199 -17.50 11.27 -6.76
C LEU A 199 -16.57 10.38 -5.91
N LYS A 200 -15.28 10.74 -5.83
CA LYS A 200 -14.30 10.11 -4.92
C LYS A 200 -14.77 10.21 -3.47
N ARG A 201 -15.39 11.32 -3.08
CA ARG A 201 -15.86 11.58 -1.70
C ARG A 201 -17.17 10.88 -1.33
N ARG A 202 -18.07 10.65 -2.30
CA ARG A 202 -19.42 10.10 -2.05
C ARG A 202 -19.55 8.57 -2.12
N VAL A 203 -18.79 7.90 -3.00
CA VAL A 203 -19.02 6.47 -3.30
C VAL A 203 -17.92 5.57 -2.72
N GLY A 204 -16.86 6.16 -2.18
CA GLY A 204 -15.70 5.43 -1.67
C GLY A 204 -14.82 4.94 -2.81
N TRP A 205 -13.50 5.05 -2.63
CA TRP A 205 -12.51 4.65 -3.64
C TRP A 205 -12.66 3.19 -4.10
N VAL A 206 -13.29 2.31 -3.32
CA VAL A 206 -13.57 0.92 -3.71
C VAL A 206 -14.72 0.75 -4.69
N ALA A 207 -15.80 1.53 -4.59
CA ALA A 207 -16.80 1.52 -5.63
C ALA A 207 -16.19 2.03 -6.93
N TYR A 208 -15.30 3.02 -6.84
CA TYR A 208 -14.54 3.53 -7.97
C TYR A 208 -13.48 2.54 -8.49
N PHE A 209 -12.77 1.78 -7.66
CA PHE A 209 -11.85 0.72 -8.08
C PHE A 209 -12.61 -0.46 -8.71
N ILE A 210 -13.78 -0.84 -8.17
CA ILE A 210 -14.65 -1.89 -8.73
C ILE A 210 -15.34 -1.42 -10.01
N VAL A 211 -15.80 -0.17 -10.08
CA VAL A 211 -16.31 0.46 -11.32
C VAL A 211 -15.18 0.62 -12.32
N GLY A 212 -13.97 0.92 -11.84
CA GLY A 212 -12.69 0.93 -12.53
C GLY A 212 -12.43 -0.38 -13.24
N VAL A 213 -12.49 -1.46 -12.45
CA VAL A 213 -12.38 -2.85 -12.87
C VAL A 213 -13.49 -3.26 -13.86
N ARG A 214 -14.71 -2.74 -13.68
CA ARG A 214 -15.85 -2.97 -14.60
C ARG A 214 -15.69 -2.25 -15.95
N HIS A 215 -14.92 -1.17 -16.03
CA HIS A 215 -14.62 -0.44 -17.26
C HIS A 215 -13.24 -0.78 -17.85
N LEU A 216 -12.56 -1.83 -17.35
CA LEU A 216 -11.31 -2.39 -17.89
C LEU A 216 -11.51 -2.96 -19.31
N HIS A 217 -11.65 -2.07 -20.28
CA HIS A 217 -11.36 -2.33 -21.69
C HIS A 217 -9.86 -2.27 -21.98
N ALA A 218 -9.00 -2.19 -20.95
CA ALA A 218 -7.55 -2.16 -21.06
C ALA A 218 -7.05 -3.26 -21.99
N ARG A 219 -6.33 -2.87 -23.05
CA ARG A 219 -5.79 -3.80 -24.05
C ARG A 219 -4.91 -4.82 -23.33
N ARG A 220 -4.87 -6.05 -23.86
CA ARG A 220 -3.97 -7.07 -23.32
C ARG A 220 -2.52 -6.64 -23.54
N THR A 221 -1.80 -6.43 -22.46
CA THR A 221 -0.37 -6.15 -22.44
C THR A 221 0.41 -7.45 -22.55
N ARG A 222 1.43 -7.45 -23.40
CA ARG A 222 2.47 -8.46 -23.39
C ARG A 222 3.59 -7.99 -22.47
N LEU A 223 4.03 -8.88 -21.59
CA LEU A 223 5.10 -8.61 -20.65
C LEU A 223 5.93 -9.87 -20.43
N ALA A 224 7.20 -9.67 -20.08
CA ALA A 224 8.04 -10.71 -19.53
C ALA A 224 8.11 -10.53 -18.01
N LEU A 225 7.90 -11.62 -17.27
CA LEU A 225 7.94 -11.65 -15.80
C LEU A 225 9.05 -12.61 -15.35
N ARG A 226 9.85 -12.22 -14.36
CA ARG A 226 10.80 -13.10 -13.68
C ARG A 226 10.60 -13.03 -12.16
N LEU A 227 10.54 -14.18 -11.51
CA LEU A 227 10.43 -14.32 -10.06
C LEU A 227 11.79 -14.72 -9.48
N GLY A 228 12.38 -13.89 -8.63
CA GLY A 228 13.72 -14.08 -8.07
C GLY A 228 14.78 -14.29 -9.16
N THR A 229 15.56 -15.36 -9.02
CA THR A 229 16.60 -15.79 -9.96
C THR A 229 16.11 -16.80 -11.00
N GLY A 230 14.78 -17.02 -11.11
CA GLY A 230 14.20 -17.94 -12.07
C GLY A 230 14.28 -17.44 -13.52
N ASP A 231 13.65 -18.20 -14.43
CA ASP A 231 13.60 -17.84 -15.84
C ASP A 231 12.59 -16.72 -16.13
N TRP A 232 12.77 -16.07 -17.28
CA TRP A 232 11.78 -15.12 -17.80
C TRP A 232 10.59 -15.87 -18.41
N HIS A 233 9.39 -15.52 -17.97
CA HIS A 233 8.14 -16.06 -18.48
C HIS A 233 7.37 -14.99 -19.26
N GLN A 234 7.07 -15.28 -20.52
CA GLN A 234 6.20 -14.43 -21.33
C GLN A 234 4.76 -14.58 -20.87
N GLN A 235 4.10 -13.45 -20.64
CA GLN A 235 2.73 -13.37 -20.17
C GLN A 235 1.94 -12.39 -21.01
N ARG A 236 0.64 -12.66 -21.12
CA ARG A 236 -0.31 -11.75 -21.75
C ARG A 236 -1.47 -11.52 -20.80
N VAL A 237 -1.51 -10.34 -20.21
CA VAL A 237 -2.41 -10.01 -19.10
C VAL A 237 -3.13 -8.70 -19.37
N ARG A 238 -4.25 -8.47 -18.68
CA ARG A 238 -4.87 -7.15 -18.60
C ARG A 238 -4.39 -6.38 -17.36
N THR A 239 -4.11 -7.10 -16.28
CA THR A 239 -3.67 -6.53 -15.01
C THR A 239 -2.63 -7.45 -14.39
N LEU A 240 -1.57 -6.87 -13.84
CA LEU A 240 -0.58 -7.56 -13.02
C LEU A 240 -0.49 -6.83 -11.68
N LEU A 241 -0.68 -7.56 -10.59
CA LEU A 241 -0.68 -7.04 -9.22
C LEU A 241 0.44 -7.68 -8.40
N PHE A 242 1.00 -6.89 -7.49
CA PHE A 242 1.90 -7.31 -6.42
C PHE A 242 1.27 -6.87 -5.11
N ALA A 243 1.02 -7.79 -4.21
CA ALA A 243 0.28 -7.54 -2.99
C ALA A 243 1.06 -7.94 -1.76
N ASN A 244 1.09 -7.02 -0.80
CA ASN A 244 1.49 -7.28 0.57
C ASN A 244 0.27 -7.68 1.41
N CYS A 245 -0.91 -7.10 1.11
CA CYS A 245 -2.15 -7.44 1.79
C CYS A 245 -3.20 -8.01 0.84
N GLY A 246 -4.00 -8.95 1.36
CA GLY A 246 -5.00 -9.67 0.57
C GLY A 246 -6.39 -9.05 0.50
N ARG A 247 -6.71 -8.11 1.41
CA ARG A 247 -8.05 -7.54 1.54
C ARG A 247 -8.13 -6.17 0.89
N LEU A 248 -9.24 -5.95 0.21
CA LEU A 248 -9.70 -4.66 -0.27
C LEU A 248 -10.84 -4.16 0.64
N PRO A 249 -11.11 -2.85 0.66
CA PRO A 249 -12.27 -2.34 1.39
C PRO A 249 -13.60 -2.97 0.91
N ALA A 250 -14.64 -2.84 1.74
CA ALA A 250 -15.94 -3.52 1.58
C ALA A 250 -15.91 -5.05 1.72
N GLY A 251 -14.88 -5.61 2.38
CA GLY A 251 -14.81 -7.04 2.71
C GLY A 251 -14.42 -7.93 1.53
N ILE A 252 -13.88 -7.35 0.45
CA ILE A 252 -13.46 -8.09 -0.74
C ILE A 252 -12.08 -8.69 -0.49
N VAL A 253 -11.94 -10.01 -0.59
CA VAL A 253 -10.66 -10.71 -0.42
C VAL A 253 -10.09 -11.12 -1.78
N LEU A 254 -9.25 -10.27 -2.37
CA LEU A 254 -8.69 -10.52 -3.70
C LEU A 254 -7.64 -11.64 -3.68
N LEU A 255 -6.80 -11.65 -2.65
CA LEU A 255 -5.70 -12.59 -2.47
C LEU A 255 -5.81 -13.22 -1.07
N PRO A 256 -6.58 -14.32 -0.92
CA PRO A 256 -6.86 -14.90 0.39
C PRO A 256 -5.65 -15.54 1.08
N ASP A 257 -4.58 -15.81 0.32
CA ASP A 257 -3.34 -16.42 0.80
C ASP A 257 -2.24 -15.37 1.13
N ALA A 258 -2.54 -14.07 0.97
CA ALA A 258 -1.60 -12.99 1.28
C ALA A 258 -1.59 -12.67 2.78
N GLU A 259 -0.41 -12.74 3.37
CA GLU A 259 -0.13 -12.48 4.78
C GLU A 259 0.86 -11.32 4.86
N ILE A 260 0.68 -10.41 5.82
CA ILE A 260 1.35 -9.10 5.84
C ILE A 260 2.78 -9.14 6.41
N ASP A 261 3.19 -10.29 6.94
CA ASP A 261 4.39 -10.51 7.74
C ASP A 261 5.10 -11.84 7.41
N ASP A 262 4.84 -12.41 6.23
CA ASP A 262 5.37 -13.73 5.83
C ASP A 262 6.67 -13.68 4.98
N GLY A 263 7.11 -12.47 4.66
CA GLY A 263 8.29 -12.16 3.88
C GLY A 263 8.13 -12.39 2.38
N TYR A 264 6.91 -12.44 1.83
CA TYR A 264 6.66 -12.57 0.39
C TYR A 264 5.61 -11.58 -0.11
N LEU A 265 5.65 -11.31 -1.41
CA LEU A 265 4.53 -10.67 -2.13
C LEU A 265 3.73 -11.72 -2.88
N ASP A 266 2.41 -11.58 -2.86
CA ASP A 266 1.49 -12.31 -3.72
C ASP A 266 1.37 -11.60 -5.08
N VAL A 267 1.56 -12.37 -6.15
CA VAL A 267 1.54 -11.87 -7.53
C VAL A 267 0.31 -12.42 -8.24
N ALA A 268 -0.52 -11.53 -8.80
CA ALA A 268 -1.71 -11.92 -9.56
C ALA A 268 -1.63 -11.42 -11.00
N ALA A 269 -1.58 -12.34 -11.97
CA ALA A 269 -1.79 -12.04 -13.38
C ALA A 269 -3.24 -12.33 -13.75
N ILE A 270 -3.95 -11.31 -14.21
CA ILE A 270 -5.38 -11.40 -14.52
C ILE A 270 -5.59 -11.24 -16.03
N ASP A 271 -6.18 -12.26 -16.65
CA ASP A 271 -6.68 -12.25 -18.02
C ASP A 271 -8.16 -12.70 -18.05
N THR A 272 -9.08 -11.74 -18.01
CA THR A 272 -10.51 -12.03 -18.16
C THR A 272 -10.87 -12.12 -19.66
N ARG A 273 -11.26 -13.32 -20.13
CA ARG A 273 -11.92 -13.48 -21.44
C ARG A 273 -13.42 -13.23 -21.19
N GLY A 274 -14.04 -12.29 -21.90
CA GLY A 274 -15.49 -12.04 -21.81
C GLY A 274 -15.95 -10.78 -21.06
N GLY A 275 -15.06 -9.81 -20.79
CA GLY A 275 -15.46 -8.51 -20.24
C GLY A 275 -16.17 -8.61 -18.87
N LEU A 276 -17.31 -7.93 -18.71
CA LEU A 276 -18.08 -7.83 -17.45
C LEU A 276 -18.46 -9.19 -16.83
N ILE A 277 -18.68 -10.23 -17.64
CA ILE A 277 -19.08 -11.58 -17.17
C ILE A 277 -17.91 -12.31 -16.49
N GLY A 278 -16.69 -12.14 -17.01
CA GLY A 278 -15.47 -12.68 -16.40
C GLY A 278 -15.13 -12.03 -15.06
N TRP A 279 -15.53 -10.77 -14.86
CA TRP A 279 -15.35 -10.02 -13.62
C TRP A 279 -16.45 -10.27 -12.60
N ALA A 280 -17.72 -10.36 -13.01
CA ALA A 280 -18.82 -10.73 -12.12
C ALA A 280 -18.62 -12.13 -11.53
N SER A 281 -18.11 -13.06 -12.33
CA SER A 281 -17.75 -14.40 -11.84
C SER A 281 -16.53 -14.40 -10.90
N LEU A 282 -15.55 -13.50 -11.10
CA LEU A 282 -14.37 -13.33 -10.23
C LEU A 282 -14.76 -12.71 -8.89
N LEU A 283 -15.52 -11.61 -8.90
CA LEU A 283 -16.07 -10.96 -7.70
C LEU A 283 -17.01 -11.90 -6.93
N GLY A 284 -17.89 -12.61 -7.63
CA GLY A 284 -18.75 -13.62 -7.00
C GLY A 284 -17.93 -14.73 -6.34
N ARG A 285 -16.82 -15.16 -6.94
CA ARG A 285 -15.91 -16.17 -6.35
C ARG A 285 -15.17 -15.63 -5.13
N VAL A 286 -14.65 -14.42 -5.20
CA VAL A 286 -14.00 -13.73 -4.07
C VAL A 286 -14.97 -13.60 -2.90
N MET A 287 -16.22 -13.19 -3.16
CA MET A 287 -17.26 -13.11 -2.13
C MET A 287 -17.62 -14.49 -1.56
N LEU A 288 -17.81 -15.51 -2.40
CA LEU A 288 -18.11 -16.88 -1.96
C LEU A 288 -16.95 -17.51 -1.16
N GLN A 289 -15.70 -17.24 -1.54
CA GLN A 289 -14.52 -17.70 -0.81
C GLN A 289 -14.36 -16.99 0.54
N GLY A 290 -14.65 -15.69 0.61
CA GLY A 290 -14.69 -14.93 1.87
C GLY A 290 -15.76 -15.45 2.85
N LEU A 291 -16.82 -16.09 2.33
CA LEU A 291 -17.85 -16.79 3.10
C LEU A 291 -17.52 -18.27 3.41
N GLY A 292 -16.29 -18.72 3.11
CA GLY A 292 -15.84 -20.09 3.39
C GLY A 292 -16.31 -21.15 2.37
N TRP A 293 -17.01 -20.76 1.30
CA TRP A 293 -17.50 -21.67 0.27
C TRP A 293 -16.47 -21.87 -0.84
N ARG A 294 -15.74 -22.99 -0.79
CA ARG A 294 -14.80 -23.42 -1.84
C ARG A 294 -15.53 -24.19 -2.95
N SER A 295 -16.04 -23.51 -3.97
CA SER A 295 -16.55 -24.21 -5.15
C SER A 295 -15.39 -24.74 -6.01
N ARG A 296 -15.30 -26.07 -6.17
CA ARG A 296 -14.29 -26.78 -6.98
C ARG A 296 -14.68 -26.95 -8.46
N ASN A 297 -15.87 -26.53 -8.88
CA ASN A 297 -16.34 -26.79 -10.25
C ASN A 297 -17.23 -25.65 -10.77
N ALA A 298 -16.66 -24.77 -11.61
CA ALA A 298 -17.43 -23.91 -12.49
C ALA A 298 -16.62 -23.58 -13.75
N TYR A 299 -17.22 -23.79 -14.91
CA TYR A 299 -16.71 -23.49 -16.26
C TYR A 299 -16.18 -22.05 -16.32
N ASN A 300 -14.94 -21.83 -16.79
CA ASN A 300 -14.19 -20.60 -16.45
C ASN A 300 -13.71 -19.80 -17.69
N PRO A 301 -14.30 -18.62 -17.98
CA PRO A 301 -13.82 -17.74 -19.05
C PRO A 301 -12.67 -16.81 -18.60
N SER A 302 -12.33 -16.72 -17.31
CA SER A 302 -11.20 -15.92 -16.80
C SER A 302 -10.01 -16.78 -16.35
N ARG A 303 -8.79 -16.43 -16.79
CA ARG A 303 -7.54 -17.03 -16.32
C ARG A 303 -6.91 -16.07 -15.32
N ILE A 304 -6.78 -16.52 -14.08
CA ILE A 304 -5.98 -15.85 -13.06
C ILE A 304 -4.84 -16.79 -12.72
N GLU A 305 -3.62 -16.29 -12.81
CA GLU A 305 -2.43 -16.98 -12.35
C GLU A 305 -1.91 -16.30 -11.11
N PHE A 306 -1.56 -17.10 -10.10
CA PHE A 306 -1.04 -16.64 -8.83
C PHE A 306 0.35 -17.19 -8.61
N TRP A 307 1.26 -16.33 -8.16
CA TRP A 307 2.58 -16.70 -7.69
C TRP A 307 2.90 -15.99 -6.38
N ARG A 308 3.98 -16.41 -5.73
CA ARG A 308 4.57 -15.72 -4.59
C ARG A 308 6.06 -15.54 -4.82
N ALA A 309 6.59 -14.38 -4.48
CA ALA A 309 8.00 -14.07 -4.69
C ALA A 309 8.48 -12.95 -3.75
N ARG A 310 9.77 -12.97 -3.43
CA ARG A 310 10.45 -11.90 -2.68
C ARG A 310 10.95 -10.78 -3.58
N GLU A 311 11.33 -11.14 -4.80
CA GLU A 311 11.76 -10.21 -5.84
C GLU A 311 11.06 -10.57 -7.15
N ILE A 312 10.63 -9.54 -7.88
CA ILE A 312 9.96 -9.65 -9.16
C ILE A 312 10.59 -8.65 -10.12
N ALA A 313 10.90 -9.08 -11.33
CA ALA A 313 11.26 -8.19 -12.42
C ALA A 313 10.24 -8.30 -13.55
N VAL A 314 9.84 -7.16 -14.09
CA VAL A 314 8.89 -7.07 -15.21
C VAL A 314 9.52 -6.26 -16.34
N ARG A 315 9.36 -6.73 -17.57
CA ARG A 315 9.63 -5.97 -18.80
C ARG A 315 8.35 -5.88 -19.61
N LEU A 316 8.06 -4.68 -20.10
CA LEU A 316 6.86 -4.37 -20.85
C LEU A 316 7.24 -4.11 -22.31
N ASP A 317 6.42 -4.58 -23.23
CA ASP A 317 6.61 -4.31 -24.66
C ASP A 317 6.32 -2.84 -25.01
N GLU A 318 5.46 -2.18 -24.23
CA GLU A 318 5.00 -0.81 -24.41
C GLU A 318 4.92 -0.11 -23.04
N PRO A 319 5.04 1.23 -22.95
CA PRO A 319 4.88 1.97 -21.70
C PRO A 319 3.50 1.71 -21.08
N HIS A 320 3.46 1.50 -19.76
CA HIS A 320 2.20 1.33 -19.02
C HIS A 320 2.23 2.12 -17.72
N ALA A 321 1.08 2.71 -17.39
CA ALA A 321 0.84 3.34 -16.11
C ALA A 321 0.98 2.34 -14.96
N VAL A 322 1.68 2.79 -13.91
CA VAL A 322 1.97 2.02 -12.71
C VAL A 322 1.32 2.70 -11.51
N GLN A 323 0.82 1.90 -10.57
CA GLN A 323 0.24 2.38 -9.33
C GLN A 323 0.86 1.73 -8.09
N VAL A 324 0.88 2.48 -6.99
CA VAL A 324 1.20 2.02 -5.63
C VAL A 324 0.10 2.50 -4.69
N ASP A 325 -0.55 1.57 -3.99
CA ASP A 325 -1.67 1.83 -3.05
C ASP A 325 -2.78 2.74 -3.61
N GLY A 326 -2.99 2.69 -4.93
CA GLY A 326 -3.99 3.50 -5.64
C GLY A 326 -3.48 4.84 -6.19
N ASP A 327 -2.26 5.25 -5.88
CA ASP A 327 -1.61 6.43 -6.44
C ASP A 327 -0.83 6.07 -7.71
N LEU A 328 -0.97 6.86 -8.78
CA LEU A 328 -0.17 6.69 -10.00
C LEU A 328 1.26 7.20 -9.77
N VAL A 329 2.24 6.41 -10.21
CA VAL A 329 3.68 6.75 -10.14
C VAL A 329 4.31 6.95 -11.52
N GLY A 330 3.46 7.14 -12.52
CA GLY A 330 3.85 7.37 -13.91
C GLY A 330 3.90 6.10 -14.77
N ASP A 331 4.31 6.29 -16.02
CA ASP A 331 4.47 5.20 -16.98
C ASP A 331 5.85 4.55 -16.85
N ALA A 332 5.88 3.24 -17.06
CA ALA A 332 7.11 2.46 -17.04
C ALA A 332 7.19 1.47 -18.20
N ILE A 333 8.41 1.13 -18.59
CA ILE A 333 8.75 0.04 -19.53
C ILE A 333 9.36 -1.17 -18.82
N ALA A 334 9.81 -1.00 -17.58
CA ALA A 334 10.26 -2.09 -16.73
C ALA A 334 10.02 -1.78 -15.24
N LEU A 335 9.84 -2.82 -14.45
CA LEU A 335 9.64 -2.73 -13.00
C LEU A 335 10.60 -3.68 -12.28
N LYS A 336 11.11 -3.24 -11.13
CA LYS A 336 11.68 -4.14 -10.12
C LYS A 336 10.86 -3.99 -8.84
N VAL A 337 10.28 -5.09 -8.38
CA VAL A 337 9.47 -5.13 -7.17
C VAL A 337 10.14 -6.04 -6.16
N ARG A 338 10.20 -5.64 -4.89
CA ARG A 338 10.76 -6.47 -3.81
C ARG A 338 9.96 -6.30 -2.53
N VAL A 339 10.02 -7.31 -1.68
CA VAL A 339 9.59 -7.23 -0.29
C VAL A 339 10.77 -6.87 0.60
N GLN A 340 10.53 -6.07 1.62
CA GLN A 340 11.41 -5.91 2.78
C GLN A 340 10.70 -6.57 3.97
N PRO A 341 11.14 -7.78 4.36
CA PRO A 341 10.59 -8.45 5.53
C PRO A 341 10.77 -7.61 6.78
N ASP A 342 9.76 -7.60 7.66
CA ASP A 342 9.77 -6.80 8.90
C ASP A 342 10.11 -5.32 8.66
N GLY A 343 9.76 -4.80 7.48
CA GLY A 343 10.16 -3.47 7.03
C GLY A 343 9.52 -2.33 7.81
N LEU A 344 8.42 -2.58 8.51
CA LEU A 344 7.72 -1.59 9.33
C LEU A 344 7.19 -2.24 10.60
N ARG A 345 7.19 -1.49 11.71
CA ARG A 345 6.42 -1.84 12.89
C ARG A 345 5.12 -1.06 12.90
N VAL A 346 4.00 -1.75 13.11
CA VAL A 346 2.68 -1.12 13.16
C VAL A 346 2.00 -1.41 14.48
N ARG A 347 1.40 -0.37 15.07
CA ARG A 347 0.62 -0.48 16.30
C ARG A 347 -0.84 -0.71 15.99
N VAL A 348 -1.35 -1.82 16.47
CA VAL A 348 -2.75 -2.26 16.29
C VAL A 348 -3.42 -2.48 17.63
N ARG A 349 -4.73 -2.77 17.58
CA ARG A 349 -5.49 -3.12 18.79
C ARG A 349 -4.93 -4.37 19.45
N ARG A 350 -4.89 -4.37 20.78
CA ARG A 350 -4.52 -5.53 21.60
C ARG A 350 -5.45 -6.71 21.35
#